data_AF-A0A2Z6LL29-F1
#
_entry.id   AF-A0A2Z6LL29-F1
#
_cell.length_a   1.000
_cell.length_b   1.000
_cell.length_c   1.000
_cell.angle_alpha   90.00
_cell.angle_beta   90.00
_cell.angle_gamma   90.00
#
_symmetry.space_group_name_H-M   'P 1'
#
loop_
_entity.id
_entity.type
_entity.pdbx_description
1 polymer ?
#
loop_
_entity_poly.entity_id
_entity_poly.type
_entity_poly.pdbx_seq_one_letter_code
_entity_poly.pdbx_strand_id
1 'polypeptide(L)'
;MDLDPLIFESNMRYSTIAWAASIKKGITPDVNYGPRSTSTADNIFNFFSALGDVAFAYAGHNVVLEIQATMPSTPECPSKKPMWKGVILAYIGVAFCYFPTAIIGYYMFGNTVDDNILITLERPAWLIAAANLFVVIHVIGGYQATLTMFIGICIPFFGALLGFLGGFAFAPTTYFLPCIIWLKLKKPERFGFSWTVNMICIFIGVLLMTLSPIGAMRNIIVQAKDYKFFS
;
A
#
# COMPACT_ATOMS: atom_id res chain seq x y z
N MET A 1 -13.42 -19.74 5.43
CA MET A 1 -12.13 -19.10 5.09
C MET A 1 -11.57 -18.59 6.40
N ASP A 2 -10.86 -19.45 7.12
CA ASP A 2 -10.18 -19.01 8.33
C ASP A 2 -9.07 -18.07 7.88
N LEU A 3 -9.17 -16.79 8.24
CA LEU A 3 -8.03 -15.88 8.22
C LEU A 3 -6.98 -16.56 9.08
N ASP A 4 -5.96 -17.16 8.45
CA ASP A 4 -4.89 -17.81 9.18
C ASP A 4 -4.34 -16.78 10.17
N PRO A 5 -4.55 -16.97 11.49
CA PRO A 5 -4.10 -16.02 12.50
C PRO A 5 -2.60 -15.75 12.37
N LEU A 6 -1.86 -16.72 11.83
CA LEU A 6 -0.44 -16.63 11.54
C LEU A 6 -0.10 -15.53 10.51
N ILE A 7 -0.93 -15.31 9.49
CA ILE A 7 -0.69 -14.27 8.47
C ILE A 7 -0.94 -12.87 9.06
N PHE A 8 -1.98 -12.72 9.87
CA PHE A 8 -2.25 -11.44 10.54
C PHE A 8 -1.15 -11.11 11.55
N GLU A 9 -0.77 -12.09 12.37
CA GLU A 9 0.31 -11.93 13.35
C GLU A 9 1.66 -11.66 12.69
N SER A 10 1.98 -12.32 11.58
CA SER A 10 3.24 -12.11 10.87
C SER A 10 3.36 -10.71 10.27
N ASN A 11 2.30 -10.18 9.62
CA ASN A 11 2.27 -8.80 9.14
C ASN A 11 2.45 -7.79 10.28
N MET A 12 1.83 -8.07 11.44
CA MET A 12 1.96 -7.20 12.59
C MET A 12 3.36 -7.18 13.19
N ARG A 13 3.99 -8.35 13.27
CA ARG A 13 5.38 -8.49 13.70
C ARG A 13 6.33 -7.80 12.73
N TYR A 14 6.11 -7.94 11.42
CA TYR A 14 6.92 -7.31 10.38
C TYR A 14 6.91 -5.79 10.49
N SER A 15 5.73 -5.18 10.55
CA SER A 15 5.59 -3.72 10.75
C SER A 15 6.28 -3.28 12.04
N THR A 16 6.06 -4.00 13.14
CA THR A 16 6.69 -3.71 14.44
C THR A 16 8.21 -3.72 14.37
N ILE A 17 8.79 -4.73 13.71
CA ILE A 17 10.24 -4.83 13.49
C ILE A 17 10.73 -3.64 12.65
N ALA A 18 10.01 -3.27 11.59
CA ALA A 18 10.41 -2.20 10.69
C ALA A 18 10.54 -0.84 11.40
N TRP A 19 9.52 -0.42 12.15
CA TRP A 19 9.59 0.86 12.85
C TRP A 19 10.48 0.80 14.10
N ALA A 20 10.52 -0.32 14.84
CA ALA A 20 11.40 -0.45 16.00
C ALA A 20 12.88 -0.46 15.59
N ALA A 21 13.23 -1.14 14.50
CA ALA A 21 14.58 -1.13 13.96
C ALA A 21 14.97 0.27 13.45
N SER A 22 14.04 1.01 12.87
CA SER A 22 14.25 2.42 12.47
C SER A 22 14.58 3.30 13.67
N ILE A 23 13.85 3.18 14.79
CA ILE A 23 14.17 3.89 16.03
C ILE A 23 15.56 3.52 16.53
N LYS A 24 15.89 2.23 16.52
CA LYS A 24 17.18 1.74 17.00
C LYS A 24 18.35 2.21 16.14
N LYS A 25 18.16 2.34 14.82
CA LYS A 25 19.16 2.90 13.90
C LYS A 25 19.41 4.38 14.19
N GLY A 26 18.37 5.09 14.62
CA GLY A 26 18.43 6.51 14.94
C GLY A 26 18.33 7.39 13.70
N ILE A 27 18.31 8.71 13.94
CA ILE A 27 18.19 9.72 12.88
C ILE A 27 19.47 9.70 12.03
N THR A 28 19.32 9.60 10.70
CA THR A 28 20.44 9.69 9.77
C THR A 28 21.17 11.03 9.91
N PRO A 29 22.52 11.06 9.92
CA PRO A 29 23.27 12.31 9.90
C PRO A 29 22.85 13.18 8.70
N ASP A 30 22.67 14.48 8.93
CA ASP A 30 22.28 15.46 7.90
C ASP A 30 20.95 15.13 7.19
N VAL A 31 19.98 14.56 7.91
CA VAL A 31 18.66 14.21 7.38
C VAL A 31 17.95 15.41 6.76
N ASN A 32 17.43 15.22 5.55
CA ASN A 32 16.67 16.22 4.80
C ASN A 32 15.21 15.76 4.62
N TYR A 33 14.25 16.62 4.97
CA TYR A 33 12.81 16.36 4.83
C TYR A 33 12.18 17.09 3.62
N GLY A 34 13.00 17.64 2.74
CA GLY A 34 12.58 18.27 1.50
C GLY A 34 12.24 17.26 0.40
N PRO A 35 11.71 17.74 -0.73
CA PRO A 35 11.43 16.90 -1.90
C PRO A 35 12.70 16.21 -2.43
N ARG A 36 12.55 15.00 -2.97
CA ARG A 36 13.68 14.22 -3.53
C ARG A 36 14.22 14.79 -4.85
N SER A 37 13.37 15.43 -5.66
CA SER A 37 13.81 16.03 -6.93
C SER A 37 13.89 17.56 -6.82
N THR A 38 14.83 18.15 -7.54
CA THR A 38 14.95 19.60 -7.72
C THR A 38 13.90 20.14 -8.71
N SER A 39 13.30 19.28 -9.53
CA SER A 39 12.27 19.65 -10.50
C SER A 39 10.86 19.57 -9.91
N THR A 40 10.09 20.65 -10.05
CA THR A 40 8.67 20.69 -9.63
C THR A 40 7.84 19.61 -10.33
N ALA A 41 8.05 19.40 -11.63
CA ALA A 41 7.31 18.41 -12.40
C ALA A 41 7.57 16.99 -11.87
N ASP A 42 8.82 16.67 -11.54
CA ASP A 42 9.18 15.37 -10.98
C ASP A 42 8.52 15.14 -9.62
N ASN A 43 8.49 16.17 -8.77
CA ASN A 43 7.85 16.07 -7.46
C ASN A 43 6.33 15.85 -7.59
N ILE A 44 5.67 16.47 -8.58
CA ILE A 44 4.26 16.23 -8.87
C ILE A 44 4.04 14.76 -9.29
N PHE A 45 4.87 14.23 -10.19
CA PHE A 45 4.74 12.84 -10.62
C PHE A 45 5.06 11.84 -9.51
N ASN A 46 6.06 12.12 -8.67
CA ASN A 46 6.37 11.32 -7.49
C ASN A 46 5.19 11.31 -6.50
N PHE A 47 4.55 12.46 -6.29
CA PHE A 47 3.37 12.57 -5.43
C PHE A 47 2.22 11.69 -5.94
N PHE A 48 1.91 11.74 -7.24
CA PHE A 48 0.85 10.90 -7.80
C PHE A 48 1.20 9.42 -7.80
N SER A 49 2.46 9.05 -8.05
CA SER A 49 2.94 7.67 -7.89
C SER A 49 2.73 7.16 -6.47
N ALA A 50 3.06 7.97 -5.46
CA ALA A 50 2.85 7.62 -4.05
C ALA A 50 1.36 7.48 -3.69
N LEU A 51 0.47 8.29 -4.27
CA LEU A 51 -0.97 8.08 -4.13
C LEU A 51 -1.44 6.77 -4.77
N GLY A 52 -0.79 6.34 -5.85
CA GLY A 52 -0.96 5.00 -6.41
C GLY A 52 -0.55 3.90 -5.43
N ASP A 53 0.60 4.04 -4.77
CA ASP A 53 1.06 3.07 -3.76
C ASP A 53 0.04 2.92 -2.63
N VAL A 54 -0.51 4.05 -2.16
CA VAL A 54 -1.61 4.05 -1.19
C VAL A 54 -2.83 3.35 -1.75
N ALA A 55 -3.25 3.64 -2.98
CA ALA A 55 -4.41 2.97 -3.60
C ALA A 55 -4.21 1.45 -3.71
N PHE A 56 -3.00 0.99 -4.04
CA PHE A 56 -2.65 -0.43 -4.06
C PHE A 56 -2.73 -1.04 -2.65
N ALA A 57 -2.18 -0.35 -1.65
CA ALA A 57 -2.12 -0.85 -0.28
C ALA A 57 -3.51 -1.05 0.36
N TYR A 58 -4.56 -0.41 -0.18
CA TYR A 58 -5.96 -0.54 0.26
C TYR A 58 -6.86 -1.33 -0.71
N ALA A 59 -6.29 -2.14 -1.60
CA ALA A 59 -7.00 -2.91 -2.65
C ALA A 59 -7.90 -4.08 -2.17
N GLY A 60 -8.28 -4.13 -0.89
CA GLY A 60 -9.04 -5.24 -0.30
C GLY A 60 -10.51 -5.33 -0.73
N HIS A 61 -11.04 -4.37 -1.50
CA HIS A 61 -12.45 -4.34 -1.91
C HIS A 61 -12.85 -5.49 -2.84
N ASN A 62 -11.91 -6.10 -3.56
CA ASN A 62 -12.21 -7.20 -4.49
C ASN A 62 -12.68 -8.47 -3.77
N VAL A 63 -12.26 -8.68 -2.52
CA VAL A 63 -12.64 -9.85 -1.70
C VAL A 63 -13.82 -9.59 -0.78
N VAL A 64 -14.32 -8.34 -0.72
CA VAL A 64 -15.42 -7.94 0.17
C VAL A 64 -16.69 -8.77 -0.11
N LEU A 65 -17.05 -8.98 -1.38
CA LEU A 65 -18.25 -9.73 -1.73
C LEU A 65 -18.12 -11.23 -1.39
N GLU A 66 -16.92 -11.79 -1.50
CA GLU A 66 -16.63 -13.18 -1.14
C GLU A 66 -16.72 -13.40 0.38
N ILE A 67 -16.16 -12.47 1.17
CA ILE A 67 -16.29 -12.48 2.63
C ILE A 67 -17.76 -12.30 3.03
N GLN A 68 -18.49 -11.41 2.36
CA GLN A 68 -19.93 -11.23 2.61
C GLN A 68 -20.76 -12.47 2.35
N ALA A 69 -20.45 -13.19 1.27
CA ALA A 69 -21.18 -14.40 0.87
C ALA A 69 -20.96 -15.58 1.84
N THR A 70 -19.83 -15.59 2.55
CA THR A 70 -19.46 -16.67 3.48
C THR A 70 -19.81 -16.38 4.93
N MET A 71 -20.17 -15.13 5.27
CA MET A 71 -20.65 -14.78 6.60
C MET A 71 -22.08 -15.31 6.84
N PRO A 72 -22.36 -15.91 8.02
CA PRO A 72 -23.70 -16.34 8.38
C PRO A 72 -24.69 -15.18 8.26
N SER A 73 -25.69 -15.33 7.39
CA SER A 73 -26.74 -14.35 7.21
C SER A 73 -28.09 -15.04 7.09
N THR A 74 -29.09 -14.50 7.77
CA THR A 74 -30.50 -14.86 7.60
C THR A 74 -31.27 -13.62 7.15
N PRO A 75 -32.48 -13.76 6.57
CA PRO A 75 -33.32 -12.61 6.24
C PRO A 75 -33.59 -11.68 7.43
N GLU A 76 -33.58 -12.23 8.64
CA GLU A 76 -33.79 -11.51 9.90
C GLU A 76 -32.50 -10.87 10.44
N CYS A 77 -31.34 -11.47 10.16
CA CYS A 77 -30.01 -11.00 10.60
C CYS A 77 -29.09 -10.74 9.40
N PRO A 78 -29.16 -9.56 8.77
CA PRO A 78 -28.33 -9.23 7.62
C PRO A 78 -26.85 -9.10 7.99
N SER A 79 -25.96 -9.60 7.13
CA SER A 79 -24.49 -9.59 7.32
C SER A 79 -23.86 -8.20 7.38
N LYS A 80 -24.61 -7.13 7.06
CA LYS A 80 -24.14 -5.73 7.05
C LYS A 80 -23.52 -5.28 8.38
N LYS A 81 -24.13 -5.62 9.52
CA LYS A 81 -23.63 -5.19 10.84
C LYS A 81 -22.32 -5.91 11.22
N PRO A 82 -22.22 -7.26 11.14
CA PRO A 82 -20.95 -7.96 11.31
C PRO A 82 -19.86 -7.50 10.34
N MET A 83 -20.22 -7.36 9.05
CA MET A 83 -19.35 -6.84 7.99
C MET A 83 -18.70 -5.51 8.41
N TRP A 84 -19.51 -4.54 8.82
CA TRP A 84 -19.03 -3.21 9.18
C TRP A 84 -18.04 -3.27 10.35
N LYS A 85 -18.33 -4.09 11.38
CA LYS A 85 -17.41 -4.28 12.51
C LYS A 85 -16.08 -4.89 12.07
N GLY A 86 -16.12 -5.90 11.19
CA GLY A 86 -14.93 -6.52 10.62
C GLY A 86 -14.09 -5.53 9.82
N VAL A 87 -14.73 -4.70 8.99
CA VAL A 87 -14.06 -3.64 8.24
C VAL A 87 -13.41 -2.62 9.17
N ILE A 88 -14.11 -2.12 10.20
CA ILE A 88 -13.52 -1.20 11.18
C ILE A 88 -12.26 -1.81 11.81
N LEU A 89 -12.36 -3.04 12.32
CA LEU A 89 -11.26 -3.71 12.98
C LEU A 89 -10.05 -3.89 12.04
N ALA A 90 -10.30 -4.27 10.79
CA ALA A 90 -9.27 -4.40 9.78
C ALA A 90 -8.56 -3.07 9.49
N TYR A 91 -9.32 -1.97 9.32
CA TYR A 91 -8.74 -0.65 9.07
C TYR A 91 -7.96 -0.10 10.27
N ILE A 92 -8.37 -0.40 11.50
CA ILE A 92 -7.58 -0.08 12.71
C ILE A 92 -6.25 -0.84 12.69
N GLY A 93 -6.27 -2.13 12.35
CA GLY A 93 -5.05 -2.92 12.18
C GLY A 93 -4.12 -2.34 11.12
N VAL A 94 -4.66 -2.00 9.94
CA VAL A 94 -3.89 -1.35 8.86
C VAL A 94 -3.28 -0.02 9.31
N ALA A 95 -4.07 0.84 9.98
CA ALA A 95 -3.59 2.11 10.50
C ALA A 95 -2.43 1.93 11.50
N PHE A 96 -2.54 0.94 12.38
CA PHE A 96 -1.50 0.60 13.35
C PHE A 96 -0.24 0.02 12.68
N CYS A 97 -0.37 -0.69 11.56
CA CYS A 97 0.77 -1.17 10.79
C CYS A 97 1.47 -0.06 9.98
N TYR A 98 0.70 0.78 9.29
CA TYR A 98 1.23 1.69 8.27
C TYR A 98 1.67 3.03 8.83
N PHE A 99 0.88 3.65 9.72
CA PHE A 99 1.23 5.00 10.20
C PHE A 99 2.51 5.04 11.02
N PRO A 100 2.75 4.13 12.00
CA PRO A 100 4.02 4.12 12.72
C PRO A 100 5.20 3.91 11.78
N THR A 101 5.10 2.95 10.84
CA THR A 101 6.16 2.67 9.86
C THR A 101 6.46 3.87 8.99
N ALA A 102 5.42 4.54 8.45
CA ALA A 102 5.59 5.70 7.59
C ALA A 102 6.13 6.91 8.36
N ILE A 103 5.56 7.23 9.52
CA ILE A 103 5.94 8.41 10.33
C ILE A 103 7.35 8.23 10.89
N ILE A 104 7.63 7.10 11.54
CA ILE A 104 8.94 6.85 12.15
C ILE A 104 9.99 6.67 11.07
N GLY A 105 9.70 5.91 10.01
CA GLY A 105 10.63 5.72 8.90
C GLY A 105 11.01 7.04 8.25
N TYR A 106 10.02 7.87 7.90
CA TYR A 106 10.30 9.18 7.33
C TYR A 106 10.99 10.11 8.33
N TYR A 107 10.64 10.07 9.62
CA TYR A 107 11.31 10.87 10.63
C TYR A 107 12.79 10.51 10.79
N MET A 108 13.13 9.22 10.76
CA MET A 108 14.52 8.76 10.96
C MET A 108 15.38 8.94 9.70
N PHE A 109 14.82 8.71 8.51
CA PHE A 109 15.59 8.69 7.25
C PHE A 109 15.31 9.86 6.30
N GLY A 110 14.25 10.64 6.53
CA GLY A 110 13.88 11.75 5.66
C GLY A 110 13.68 11.34 4.21
N ASN A 111 14.19 12.14 3.29
CA ASN A 111 14.07 11.92 1.86
C ASN A 111 14.97 10.79 1.32
N THR A 112 15.88 10.22 2.14
CA THR A 112 16.73 9.08 1.78
C THR A 112 16.09 7.73 2.09
N VAL A 113 14.85 7.69 2.61
CA VAL A 113 14.14 6.43 2.80
C VAL A 113 13.89 5.75 1.45
N ASP A 114 14.07 4.44 1.37
CA ASP A 114 13.75 3.64 0.19
C ASP A 114 12.28 3.21 0.22
N ASP A 115 11.78 2.77 -0.93
CA ASP A 115 10.41 2.24 -1.05
C ASP A 115 10.19 1.03 -0.11
N ASN A 116 11.26 0.25 0.16
CA ASN A 116 11.29 -0.77 1.19
C ASN A 116 12.19 -0.32 2.35
N ILE A 117 11.56 0.05 3.47
CA ILE A 117 12.26 0.53 4.67
C ILE A 117 13.29 -0.46 5.23
N LEU A 118 13.14 -1.76 4.98
CA LEU A 118 14.14 -2.75 5.41
C LEU A 118 15.44 -2.65 4.63
N ILE A 119 15.40 -2.16 3.39
CA ILE A 119 16.60 -1.88 2.59
C ILE A 119 17.31 -0.67 3.21
N THR A 120 16.58 0.40 3.54
CA THR A 120 17.13 1.60 4.18
C THR A 120 17.85 1.33 5.51
N LEU A 121 17.47 0.26 6.22
CA LEU A 121 18.15 -0.15 7.45
C LEU A 121 19.59 -0.64 7.24
N GLU A 122 20.02 -0.92 6.00
CA GLU A 122 21.37 -1.23 5.50
C GLU A 122 22.48 -1.47 6.55
N ARG A 123 22.82 -2.77 6.65
CA ARG A 123 23.90 -3.50 7.36
C ARG A 123 23.65 -4.02 8.80
N PRO A 124 24.07 -5.28 9.06
CA PRO A 124 24.87 -6.14 8.17
C PRO A 124 24.02 -7.11 7.31
N ALA A 125 24.53 -7.43 6.11
CA ALA A 125 23.87 -8.30 5.12
C ALA A 125 23.53 -9.71 5.64
N TRP A 126 24.26 -10.20 6.64
CA TRP A 126 23.96 -11.48 7.29
C TRP A 126 22.66 -11.43 8.12
N LEU A 127 22.31 -10.26 8.66
CA LEU A 127 21.07 -10.06 9.42
C LEU A 127 19.85 -10.06 8.49
N ILE A 128 20.00 -9.46 7.31
CA ILE A 128 19.00 -9.51 6.23
C ILE A 128 18.85 -10.95 5.74
N ALA A 129 19.96 -11.66 5.50
CA ALA A 129 19.92 -13.07 5.10
C ALA A 129 19.27 -13.97 6.16
N ALA A 130 19.58 -13.77 7.45
CA ALA A 130 18.99 -14.52 8.55
C ALA A 130 17.51 -14.19 8.78
N ALA A 131 17.12 -12.91 8.69
CA ALA A 131 15.72 -12.48 8.75
C ALA A 131 14.93 -13.04 7.56
N ASN A 132 15.50 -12.99 6.36
CA ASN A 132 14.90 -13.58 5.17
C ASN A 132 14.80 -15.10 5.27
N LEU A 133 15.77 -15.80 5.87
CA LEU A 133 15.72 -17.24 6.10
C LEU A 133 14.64 -17.61 7.13
N PHE A 134 14.52 -16.85 8.22
CA PHE A 134 13.47 -17.04 9.23
C PHE A 134 12.07 -16.75 8.67
N VAL A 135 11.92 -15.72 7.84
CA VAL A 135 10.66 -15.42 7.16
C VAL A 135 10.32 -16.48 6.13
N VAL A 136 11.28 -16.94 5.32
CA VAL A 136 11.07 -18.04 4.36
C VAL A 136 10.65 -19.32 5.09
N ILE A 137 11.34 -19.71 6.16
CA ILE A 137 11.03 -20.94 6.92
C ILE A 137 9.68 -20.81 7.67
N HIS A 138 9.34 -19.62 8.19
CA HIS A 138 8.10 -19.37 8.92
C HIS A 138 6.87 -19.22 8.00
N VAL A 139 7.06 -18.84 6.73
CA VAL A 139 5.98 -18.51 5.76
C VAL A 139 5.86 -19.53 4.63
N ILE A 140 6.41 -20.75 4.79
CA ILE A 140 6.15 -21.89 3.86
C ILE A 140 4.64 -22.25 3.84
N GLY A 141 3.86 -21.89 4.86
CA GLY A 141 2.39 -22.01 4.85
C GLY A 141 1.67 -20.99 3.94
N GLY A 142 2.34 -19.92 3.50
CA GLY A 142 1.77 -18.80 2.74
C GLY A 142 2.59 -18.40 1.52
N TYR A 143 2.96 -19.37 0.66
CA TYR A 143 3.78 -19.25 -0.56
C TYR A 143 3.64 -17.92 -1.34
N GLN A 144 2.43 -17.37 -1.44
CA GLN A 144 2.16 -16.12 -2.16
C GLN A 144 2.84 -14.90 -1.51
N ALA A 145 2.83 -14.80 -0.17
CA ALA A 145 3.39 -13.66 0.55
C ALA A 145 4.92 -13.64 0.52
N THR A 146 5.56 -14.81 0.66
CA THR A 146 7.03 -14.94 0.58
C THR A 146 7.55 -14.57 -0.80
N LEU A 147 6.84 -14.99 -1.86
CA LEU A 147 7.21 -14.66 -3.24
C LEU A 147 7.14 -13.15 -3.48
N THR A 148 6.08 -12.48 -3.02
CA THR A 148 5.95 -11.01 -3.15
C THR A 148 7.05 -10.27 -2.39
N MET A 149 7.41 -10.72 -1.19
CA MET A 149 8.50 -10.11 -0.41
C MET A 149 9.87 -10.32 -1.07
N PHE A 150 10.15 -11.52 -1.55
CA PHE A 150 11.39 -11.82 -2.27
C PHE A 150 11.50 -10.97 -3.54
N ILE A 151 10.42 -10.90 -4.33
CA ILE A 151 10.35 -10.04 -5.52
C ILE A 151 10.55 -8.57 -5.14
N GLY A 152 9.92 -8.09 -4.06
CA GLY A 152 10.05 -6.70 -3.62
C GLY A 152 11.43 -6.31 -3.11
N ILE A 153 12.24 -7.27 -2.66
CA ILE A 153 13.65 -7.05 -2.29
C ILE A 153 14.55 -7.13 -3.54
N CYS A 154 14.25 -8.04 -4.48
CA CYS A 154 15.05 -8.24 -5.68
C CYS A 154 14.82 -7.17 -6.77
N ILE A 155 13.63 -6.57 -6.82
CA ILE A 155 13.27 -5.55 -7.80
C ILE A 155 13.39 -4.16 -7.17
N PRO A 156 14.40 -3.35 -7.57
CA PRO A 156 14.67 -2.05 -6.93
C PRO A 156 13.58 -1.00 -7.19
N PHE A 157 12.72 -1.23 -8.19
CA PHE A 157 11.61 -0.36 -8.55
C PHE A 157 10.24 -0.94 -8.16
N PHE A 158 10.21 -1.84 -7.17
CA PHE A 158 8.97 -2.49 -6.77
C PHE A 158 7.93 -1.49 -6.26
N GLY A 159 8.33 -0.45 -5.51
CA GLY A 159 7.42 0.63 -5.11
C GLY A 159 6.77 1.29 -6.31
N ALA A 160 7.56 1.76 -7.27
CA ALA A 160 7.01 2.32 -8.51
C ALA A 160 6.09 1.33 -9.27
N LEU A 161 6.37 0.03 -9.27
CA LEU A 161 5.46 -0.98 -9.84
C LEU A 161 4.12 -1.06 -9.08
N LEU A 162 4.13 -0.99 -7.74
CA LEU A 162 2.91 -0.93 -6.94
C LEU A 162 2.11 0.33 -7.25
N GLY A 163 2.77 1.48 -7.40
CA GLY A 163 2.12 2.75 -7.72
C GLY A 163 1.48 2.76 -9.10
N PHE A 164 2.13 2.09 -10.07
CA PHE A 164 1.56 1.84 -11.39
C PHE A 164 0.27 1.02 -11.29
N LEU A 165 0.32 -0.15 -10.63
CA LEU A 165 -0.83 -1.06 -10.51
C LEU A 165 -1.95 -0.44 -9.67
N GLY A 166 -1.60 0.26 -8.59
CA GLY A 166 -2.50 1.02 -7.73
C GLY A 166 -3.28 2.09 -8.49
N GLY A 167 -2.58 2.88 -9.30
CA GLY A 167 -3.20 3.87 -10.17
C GLY A 167 -4.05 3.23 -11.26
N PHE A 168 -3.49 2.33 -12.05
CA PHE A 168 -4.13 1.81 -13.26
C PHE A 168 -5.28 0.84 -12.96
N ALA A 169 -5.09 -0.12 -12.06
CA ALA A 169 -6.05 -1.21 -11.82
C ALA A 169 -6.96 -0.93 -10.62
N PHE A 170 -6.41 -0.38 -9.53
CA PHE A 170 -7.15 -0.23 -8.28
C PHE A 170 -7.87 1.11 -8.15
N ALA A 171 -7.35 2.22 -8.68
CA ALA A 171 -8.06 3.49 -8.64
C ALA A 171 -9.41 3.44 -9.37
N PRO A 172 -9.55 2.80 -10.54
CA PRO A 172 -10.85 2.69 -11.21
C PRO A 172 -11.84 1.83 -10.42
N THR A 173 -11.39 0.71 -9.87
CA THR A 173 -12.24 -0.22 -9.13
C THR A 173 -12.63 0.29 -7.75
N THR A 174 -11.84 1.19 -7.16
CA THR A 174 -12.08 1.75 -5.81
C THR A 174 -12.84 3.07 -5.84
N TYR A 175 -12.51 3.98 -6.76
CA TYR A 175 -13.06 5.34 -6.76
C TYR A 175 -14.06 5.58 -7.87
N PHE A 176 -13.76 5.14 -9.09
CA PHE A 176 -14.55 5.46 -10.28
C PHE A 176 -15.80 4.58 -10.42
N LEU A 177 -15.62 3.25 -10.46
CA LEU A 177 -16.70 2.28 -10.69
C LEU A 177 -17.79 2.31 -9.61
N PRO A 178 -17.49 2.20 -8.30
CA PRO A 178 -18.53 2.15 -7.28
C PRO A 178 -19.33 3.46 -7.22
N CYS A 179 -18.68 4.62 -7.43
CA CYS A 179 -19.36 5.91 -7.45
C CYS A 179 -20.33 6.03 -8.64
N ILE A 180 -19.93 5.58 -9.83
CA ILE A 180 -20.82 5.58 -11.01
C ILE A 180 -22.00 4.63 -10.81
N ILE A 181 -21.73 3.42 -10.31
CA ILE A 181 -22.76 2.42 -10.01
C ILE A 181 -23.75 3.00 -8.99
N TRP A 182 -23.25 3.61 -7.91
CA TRP A 182 -24.07 4.20 -6.87
C TRP A 182 -24.95 5.35 -7.40
N LEU A 183 -24.39 6.26 -8.21
CA LEU A 183 -25.15 7.35 -8.82
C LEU A 183 -26.26 6.86 -9.75
N LYS A 184 -26.00 5.80 -10.54
CA LYS A 184 -27.01 5.19 -11.42
C LYS A 184 -28.11 4.47 -10.65
N LEU A 185 -27.76 3.78 -9.56
CA LEU A 185 -28.71 3.01 -8.74
C LEU A 185 -29.57 3.89 -7.83
N LYS A 186 -28.96 4.87 -7.15
CA LYS A 186 -29.65 5.69 -6.15
C LYS A 186 -30.23 6.98 -6.68
N LYS A 187 -29.78 7.44 -7.86
CA LYS A 187 -30.26 8.68 -8.52
C LYS A 187 -30.46 9.84 -7.52
N PRO A 188 -29.43 10.19 -6.73
CA PRO A 188 -29.54 11.29 -5.78
C PRO A 188 -29.83 12.61 -6.52
N GLU A 189 -30.35 13.59 -5.80
CA GLU A 189 -30.54 14.93 -6.35
C GLU A 189 -29.21 15.49 -6.86
N ARG A 190 -29.24 16.05 -8.07
CA ARG A 190 -28.06 16.67 -8.68
C ARG A 190 -27.61 17.84 -7.80
N PHE A 191 -26.29 17.95 -7.61
CA PHE A 191 -25.66 18.92 -6.69
C PHE A 191 -25.95 18.71 -5.19
N GLY A 192 -26.65 17.63 -4.81
CA GLY A 192 -26.71 17.21 -3.42
C GLY A 192 -25.34 16.79 -2.87
N PHE A 193 -25.21 16.71 -1.55
CA PHE A 193 -23.97 16.33 -0.88
C PHE A 193 -23.40 15.00 -1.41
N SER A 194 -24.23 13.95 -1.43
CA SER A 194 -23.79 12.64 -1.93
C SER A 194 -23.46 12.68 -3.42
N TRP A 195 -24.18 13.44 -4.24
CA TRP A 195 -23.86 13.56 -5.67
C TRP A 195 -22.48 14.20 -5.88
N THR A 196 -22.20 15.28 -5.16
CA THR A 196 -20.95 16.03 -5.25
C THR A 196 -19.76 15.19 -4.77
N VAL A 197 -19.89 14.49 -3.65
CA VAL A 197 -18.84 13.59 -3.13
C VAL A 197 -18.51 12.49 -4.16
N ASN A 198 -19.52 11.85 -4.75
CA ASN A 198 -19.29 10.82 -5.76
C ASN A 198 -18.63 11.38 -7.03
N MET A 199 -18.99 12.59 -7.46
CA MET A 199 -18.34 13.26 -8.59
C MET A 199 -16.87 13.58 -8.30
N ILE A 200 -16.56 14.06 -7.09
CA ILE A 200 -15.17 14.31 -6.66
C ILE A 200 -14.38 13.00 -6.66
N CYS A 201 -14.92 11.92 -6.10
CA CYS A 201 -14.27 10.60 -6.12
C CYS A 201 -14.01 10.11 -7.55
N ILE A 202 -14.96 10.29 -8.47
CA ILE A 202 -14.78 9.93 -9.89
C ILE A 202 -13.64 10.74 -10.50
N PHE A 203 -13.62 12.06 -10.28
CA PHE A 203 -12.57 12.93 -10.82
C PHE A 203 -11.18 12.56 -10.26
N ILE A 204 -11.07 12.37 -8.94
CA ILE A 204 -9.84 11.91 -8.29
C ILE A 204 -9.43 10.55 -8.83
N GLY A 205 -10.35 9.60 -8.97
CA GLY A 205 -10.07 8.27 -9.49
C GLY A 205 -9.51 8.29 -10.91
N VAL A 206 -10.09 9.10 -11.80
CA VAL A 206 -9.60 9.28 -13.19
C VAL A 206 -8.23 9.96 -13.21
N LEU A 207 -8.03 10.96 -12.35
CA LEU A 207 -6.77 11.65 -12.21
C LEU A 207 -5.66 10.70 -11.70
N LEU A 208 -5.95 9.86 -10.71
CA LEU A 208 -5.02 8.83 -10.23
C LEU A 208 -4.75 7.75 -11.29
N MET A 209 -5.77 7.31 -12.03
CA MET A 209 -5.62 6.34 -13.12
C MET A 209 -4.69 6.81 -14.23
N THR A 210 -4.53 8.12 -14.40
CA THR A 210 -3.69 8.70 -15.45
C THR A 210 -2.33 9.13 -14.91
N LEU A 211 -2.31 9.97 -13.87
CA LEU A 211 -1.08 10.57 -13.37
C LEU A 211 -0.20 9.60 -12.57
N SER A 212 -0.79 8.67 -11.82
CA SER A 212 0.01 7.70 -11.05
C SER A 212 0.81 6.77 -11.96
N PRO A 213 0.22 6.12 -12.99
CA PRO A 213 0.99 5.31 -13.93
C PRO A 213 2.09 6.07 -14.65
N ILE A 214 1.88 7.34 -15.01
CA ILE A 214 2.91 8.16 -15.65
C ILE A 214 4.10 8.38 -14.69
N GLY A 215 3.83 8.77 -13.45
CA GLY A 215 4.88 8.98 -12.45
C GLY A 215 5.60 7.69 -12.08
N ALA A 216 4.85 6.60 -11.92
CA ALA A 216 5.40 5.27 -11.67
C ALA A 216 6.28 4.78 -12.84
N MET A 217 5.82 4.88 -14.09
CA MET A 217 6.61 4.51 -15.26
C MET A 217 7.91 5.33 -15.35
N ARG A 218 7.84 6.64 -15.09
CA ARG A 218 9.04 7.49 -15.02
C ARG A 218 10.03 6.93 -13.98
N ASN A 219 9.55 6.62 -12.77
CA ASN A 219 10.40 6.12 -11.69
C ASN A 219 11.01 4.76 -12.01
N ILE A 220 10.25 3.85 -12.64
CA ILE A 220 10.76 2.59 -13.17
C ILE A 220 11.87 2.83 -14.19
N ILE A 221 11.66 3.73 -15.16
CA ILE A 221 12.67 4.02 -16.19
C ILE A 221 13.95 4.59 -15.57
N VAL A 222 13.83 5.50 -14.60
CA VAL A 222 14.99 6.08 -13.91
C VAL A 222 15.73 5.02 -13.10
N GLN A 223 15.03 4.25 -12.28
CA GLN A 223 15.64 3.22 -11.41
C GLN A 223 16.18 2.02 -12.21
N ALA A 224 15.59 1.68 -13.35
CA ALA A 224 16.05 0.59 -14.21
C ALA A 224 17.32 0.93 -15.01
N LYS A 225 17.57 2.21 -15.32
CA LYS A 225 18.79 2.64 -16.04
C LYS A 225 20.07 2.39 -15.25
N ASP A 226 19.99 2.57 -13.94
CA ASP A 226 21.14 2.44 -13.03
C ASP A 226 21.24 1.03 -12.43
N TYR A 227 20.31 0.13 -12.78
CA TYR A 227 20.29 -1.22 -12.26
C TYR A 227 21.33 -2.12 -12.93
N LYS A 228 22.29 -2.61 -12.15
CA LYS A 228 23.20 -3.69 -12.54
C LYS A 228 22.84 -4.94 -11.76
N PHE A 229 22.46 -6.00 -12.47
CA PHE A 229 22.19 -7.30 -11.85
C PHE A 229 23.51 -7.89 -11.33
N PHE A 230 23.68 -7.94 -10.01
CA PHE A 230 24.81 -8.57 -9.32
C PHE A 230 26.22 -8.05 -9.73
N SER A 231 26.49 -6.76 -9.54
CA SER A 231 27.87 -6.24 -9.56
C SER A 231 28.24 -5.56 -8.25
#